data_AF-A0A5K7ZAQ9-F1
#
_entry.id   AF-A0A5K7ZAQ9-F1
#
_cell.length_a   1.000
_cell.length_b   1.000
_cell.length_c   1.000
_cell.angle_alpha   90.00
_cell.angle_beta   90.00
_cell.angle_gamma   90.00
#
_symmetry.space_group_name_H-M   'P 1'
#
loop_
_entity.id
_entity.type
_entity.pdbx_description
1 polymer ?
#
loop_
_entity_poly.entity_id
_entity_poly.type
_entity_poly.pdbx_seq_one_letter_code
_entity_poly.pdbx_strand_id
1 'polypeptide(L)'
;MLFIGHFSFDEIDNDDRQRHGYLTCIVDAENPDDAVSQFEDHIKKMKTSAKEMVNIVNVYIEEILRFEQVPTKPIITRMQFSAGAFPASVSHSLPGVFGEGVDTFGFAPDVENHEMLNDGGYIESKPFIAFDQ
;
A
#
# COMPACT_ATOMS: atom_id res chain seq x y z
N MET A 1 2.35 10.75 -15.15
CA MET A 1 1.94 9.34 -15.28
C MET A 1 1.04 9.00 -14.12
N LEU A 2 0.06 8.12 -14.30
CA LEU A 2 -0.90 7.80 -13.25
C LEU A 2 -0.33 6.71 -12.33
N PHE A 3 -0.24 6.99 -11.04
CA PHE A 3 0.19 6.04 -10.01
C PHE A 3 -0.96 5.71 -9.07
N ILE A 4 -1.06 4.43 -8.68
CA ILE A 4 -2.00 3.96 -7.66
C ILE A 4 -1.18 3.33 -6.54
N GLY A 5 -1.23 3.92 -5.34
CA GLY A 5 -0.62 3.36 -4.13
C GLY A 5 -1.66 2.57 -3.35
N HIS A 6 -1.39 1.29 -3.11
CA HIS A 6 -2.14 0.44 -2.20
C HIS A 6 -1.39 0.37 -0.88
N PHE A 7 -2.11 0.64 0.21
CA PHE A 7 -1.53 0.70 1.54
C PHE A 7 -2.35 -0.18 2.49
N SER A 8 -1.69 -0.65 3.54
CA SER A 8 -2.34 -1.13 4.75
C SER A 8 -2.01 -0.22 5.91
N PHE A 9 -2.80 -0.30 6.98
CA PHE A 9 -2.58 0.52 8.16
C PHE A 9 -3.03 -0.21 9.41
N ASP A 10 -2.37 0.13 10.52
CA ASP A 10 -2.82 -0.22 11.85
C ASP A 10 -3.51 0.97 12.49
N GLU A 11 -4.59 0.71 13.20
CA GLU A 11 -5.38 1.70 13.92
C GLU A 11 -5.57 1.21 15.36
N ILE A 12 -5.47 2.13 16.32
CA ILE A 12 -5.87 1.88 17.71
C ILE A 12 -6.99 2.87 18.02
N ASP A 13 -8.19 2.35 18.28
CA ASP A 13 -9.34 3.22 18.54
C ASP A 13 -9.39 3.76 19.98
N ASN A 14 -10.39 4.60 20.26
CA ASN A 14 -10.55 5.22 21.58
C ASN A 14 -10.80 4.22 22.73
N ASP A 15 -11.14 2.96 22.41
CA ASP A 15 -11.33 1.87 23.37
C ASP A 15 -10.11 0.93 23.43
N ASP A 16 -8.95 1.36 22.90
CA ASP A 16 -7.70 0.60 22.80
C ASP A 16 -7.83 -0.68 21.96
N ARG A 17 -8.81 -0.73 21.05
CA ARG A 17 -8.97 -1.87 20.13
C ARG A 17 -8.08 -1.68 18.92
N GLN A 18 -7.21 -2.65 18.71
CA GLN A 18 -6.39 -2.75 17.51
C GLN A 18 -7.24 -3.15 16.31
N ARG A 19 -7.09 -2.43 15.21
CA ARG A 19 -7.67 -2.72 13.92
C ARG A 19 -6.60 -2.65 12.84
N HIS A 20 -6.80 -3.41 11.79
CA HIS A 20 -6.01 -3.35 10.58
C HIS A 20 -6.94 -2.99 9.42
N GLY A 21 -6.48 -2.13 8.51
CA GLY A 21 -7.27 -1.65 7.40
C GLY A 21 -6.43 -1.39 6.16
N TYR A 22 -7.11 -1.02 5.09
CA TYR A 22 -6.49 -0.75 3.79
C TYR A 22 -6.98 0.58 3.27
N LEU A 23 -6.07 1.33 2.64
CA LEU A 23 -6.41 2.53 1.90
C LEU A 23 -5.72 2.50 0.53
N THR A 24 -6.21 3.33 -0.38
CA THR A 24 -5.63 3.47 -1.72
C THR A 24 -5.60 4.93 -2.10
N CYS A 25 -4.48 5.38 -2.64
CA CYS A 25 -4.30 6.72 -3.18
C CYS A 25 -4.00 6.64 -4.67
N ILE A 26 -4.37 7.69 -5.39
CA ILE A 26 -4.12 7.82 -6.83
C ILE A 26 -3.56 9.22 -7.08
N VAL A 27 -2.51 9.32 -7.89
CA VAL A 27 -1.83 10.58 -8.19
C VAL A 27 -1.30 10.58 -9.61
N ASP A 28 -1.25 11.75 -10.25
CA ASP A 28 -0.46 11.95 -11.46
C ASP A 28 0.92 12.50 -11.05
N ALA A 29 1.98 11.73 -11.31
CA ALA A 29 3.34 12.04 -10.88
C ALA A 29 4.35 11.76 -12.00
N GLU A 30 5.55 12.32 -11.88
CA GLU A 30 6.59 12.20 -12.90
C GLU A 30 7.32 10.85 -12.85
N ASN A 31 7.45 10.26 -11.68
CA ASN A 31 8.18 9.00 -11.46
C ASN A 31 7.74 8.36 -10.12
N PRO A 32 8.16 7.11 -9.82
CA PRO A 32 7.76 6.43 -8.59
C PRO A 32 8.13 7.17 -7.30
N ASP A 33 9.32 7.78 -7.21
CA ASP A 33 9.77 8.49 -5.99
C ASP A 33 8.94 9.75 -5.73
N ASP A 34 8.60 10.48 -6.80
CA ASP A 34 7.68 11.62 -6.76
C ASP A 34 6.27 11.17 -6.30
N ALA A 35 5.76 10.05 -6.84
CA ALA A 35 4.48 9.50 -6.42
C ALA A 35 4.46 9.12 -4.93
N VAL A 36 5.51 8.44 -4.44
CA VAL A 36 5.68 8.07 -3.02
C VAL A 36 5.66 9.31 -2.13
N SER A 37 6.43 10.34 -2.49
CA SER A 37 6.52 11.60 -1.73
C SER A 37 5.15 12.29 -1.65
N GLN A 38 4.43 12.35 -2.77
CA GLN A 38 3.09 12.93 -2.82
C GLN A 38 2.05 12.11 -2.02
N PHE A 39 2.14 10.77 -2.05
CA PHE A 39 1.29 9.92 -1.21
C PHE A 39 1.57 10.15 0.27
N GLU A 40 2.83 10.21 0.67
CA GLU A 40 3.24 10.47 2.05
C GLU A 40 2.69 11.80 2.56
N ASP A 41 2.93 12.88 1.81
CA ASP A 41 2.43 14.23 2.15
C ASP A 41 0.90 14.26 2.25
N HIS A 42 0.22 13.58 1.32
CA HIS A 42 -1.23 13.50 1.34
C HIS A 42 -1.75 12.74 2.57
N ILE A 43 -1.18 11.57 2.87
CA ILE A 43 -1.59 10.74 4.01
C ILE A 43 -1.34 11.49 5.33
N LYS A 44 -0.19 12.16 5.49
CA LYS A 44 0.11 13.02 6.65
C LYS A 44 -0.88 14.17 6.79
N LYS A 45 -1.24 14.82 5.68
CA LYS A 45 -2.27 15.87 5.69
C LYS A 45 -3.64 15.31 6.09
N MET A 46 -4.03 14.16 5.58
CA MET A 46 -5.31 13.55 5.89
C MET A 46 -5.39 13.08 7.34
N LYS A 47 -4.30 12.58 7.93
CA LYS A 47 -4.20 12.25 9.36
C LYS A 47 -4.62 13.42 10.29
N THR A 48 -4.37 14.66 9.87
CA THR A 48 -4.72 15.86 10.66
C THR A 48 -6.07 16.48 10.32
N SER A 49 -6.68 16.10 9.19
CA SER A 49 -7.88 16.76 8.65
C SER A 49 -9.11 15.86 8.46
N ALA A 50 -8.92 14.54 8.38
CA ALA A 50 -9.98 13.56 8.28
C ALA A 50 -10.16 12.80 9.60
N LYS A 51 -11.40 12.79 10.09
CA LYS A 51 -11.76 12.11 11.35
C LYS A 51 -11.49 10.61 11.28
N GLU A 52 -11.64 10.01 10.12
CA GLU A 52 -11.45 8.59 9.85
C GLU A 52 -9.99 8.14 9.99
N MET A 53 -9.04 9.07 9.85
CA MET A 53 -7.61 8.77 9.90
C MET A 53 -6.96 9.12 11.25
N VAL A 54 -7.70 9.75 12.16
CA VAL A 54 -7.17 10.27 13.43
C VAL A 54 -6.57 9.20 14.33
N ASN A 55 -7.00 7.94 14.20
CA ASN A 55 -6.57 6.82 15.04
C ASN A 55 -5.55 5.89 14.35
N ILE A 56 -5.18 6.17 13.10
CA ILE A 56 -4.17 5.40 12.37
C ILE A 56 -2.80 5.62 13.03
N VAL A 57 -2.08 4.55 13.32
CA VAL A 57 -0.76 4.58 14.00
C VAL A 57 0.37 4.33 13.01
N ASN A 58 0.22 3.33 12.16
CA ASN A 58 1.20 2.96 11.15
C ASN A 58 0.53 2.85 9.77
N VAL A 59 1.26 3.21 8.72
CA VAL A 59 0.87 2.95 7.33
C VAL A 59 2.01 2.23 6.64
N TYR A 60 1.66 1.20 5.87
CA TYR A 60 2.58 0.34 5.13
C TYR A 60 2.28 0.46 3.64
N ILE A 61 3.31 0.53 2.81
CA ILE A 61 3.14 0.37 1.36
C ILE A 61 2.96 -1.13 1.10
N GLU A 62 1.85 -1.47 0.48
CA GLU A 62 1.65 -2.83 -0.03
C GLU A 62 2.23 -2.89 -1.44
N GLU A 63 1.71 -2.03 -2.32
CA GLU A 63 2.04 -2.03 -3.75
C GLU A 63 1.90 -0.61 -4.32
N ILE A 64 2.77 -0.23 -5.25
CA ILE A 64 2.59 0.97 -6.07
C ILE A 64 2.53 0.56 -7.53
N LEU A 65 1.43 0.91 -8.19
CA LEU A 65 1.22 0.65 -9.61
C LEU A 65 1.49 1.90 -10.42
N ARG A 66 2.14 1.75 -11.57
CA ARG A 66 2.31 2.80 -12.57
C ARG A 66 1.53 2.47 -13.82
N PHE A 67 0.74 3.42 -14.30
CA PHE A 67 0.07 3.40 -15.59
C PHE A 67 0.66 4.50 -16.47
N GLU A 68 1.25 4.11 -17.59
CA GLU A 68 1.71 5.07 -18.60
C GLU A 68 0.55 5.89 -19.17
N GLN A 69 -0.62 5.27 -19.30
CA GLN A 69 -1.85 5.86 -19.81
C GLN A 69 -3.07 5.27 -19.08
N VAL A 70 -4.18 6.01 -19.05
CA VAL A 70 -5.45 5.50 -18.49
C VAL A 70 -5.91 4.29 -19.32
N PRO A 71 -6.17 3.13 -18.71
CA PRO A 71 -6.51 1.93 -19.46
C PRO A 71 -7.91 2.06 -20.11
N THR A 72 -8.01 1.64 -21.38
CA THR A 72 -9.28 1.63 -22.13
C THR A 72 -10.12 0.37 -21.89
N LYS A 73 -9.55 -0.61 -21.18
CA LYS A 73 -10.21 -1.82 -20.72
C LYS A 73 -10.13 -1.90 -19.19
N PRO A 74 -11.13 -2.47 -18.51
CA PRO A 74 -11.06 -2.66 -17.06
C PRO A 74 -9.86 -3.54 -16.66
N ILE A 75 -9.17 -3.15 -15.59
CA ILE A 75 -8.06 -3.90 -14.98
C ILE A 75 -8.35 -4.03 -13.48
N ILE A 76 -8.11 -5.21 -12.92
CA ILE A 76 -8.14 -5.42 -11.46
C ILE A 76 -6.78 -5.00 -10.91
N THR A 77 -6.75 -3.92 -10.13
CA THR A 77 -5.50 -3.36 -9.58
C THR A 77 -5.13 -3.97 -8.23
N ARG A 78 -6.11 -4.47 -7.47
CA ARG A 78 -5.90 -5.17 -6.20
C ARG A 78 -6.95 -6.26 -6.01
N MET A 79 -6.51 -7.42 -5.52
CA MET A 79 -7.39 -8.49 -5.06
C MET A 79 -6.91 -8.96 -3.69
N GLN A 80 -7.83 -9.06 -2.73
CA GLN A 80 -7.49 -9.40 -1.35
C GLN A 80 -8.49 -10.39 -0.76
N PHE A 81 -7.96 -11.38 -0.04
CA PHE A 81 -8.73 -12.38 0.68
C PHE A 81 -8.33 -12.37 2.16
N SER A 82 -9.32 -12.51 3.03
CA SER A 82 -9.16 -12.46 4.49
C SER A 82 -10.03 -13.53 5.15
N ALA A 83 -9.47 -14.31 6.08
CA ALA A 83 -10.19 -15.32 6.87
C ALA A 83 -9.92 -15.16 8.38
N GLY A 84 -10.96 -15.33 9.21
CA GLY A 84 -10.85 -15.32 10.67
C GLY A 84 -10.88 -13.93 11.33
N ALA A 85 -10.66 -13.90 12.65
CA ALA A 85 -10.57 -12.69 13.46
C ALA A 85 -9.11 -12.17 13.42
N PHE A 86 -8.84 -11.22 12.52
CA PHE A 86 -7.52 -10.70 12.14
C PHE A 86 -6.66 -11.67 11.31
N PRO A 87 -6.69 -11.56 9.97
CA PRO A 87 -6.15 -12.59 9.08
C PRO A 87 -4.65 -12.47 8.84
N ALA A 88 -4.01 -13.60 8.57
CA ALA A 88 -2.91 -13.62 7.61
C ALA A 88 -3.44 -13.14 6.25
N SER A 89 -2.81 -12.12 5.66
CA SER A 89 -3.21 -11.54 4.39
C SER A 89 -2.33 -12.05 3.25
N VAL A 90 -2.95 -12.23 2.08
CA VAL A 90 -2.23 -12.41 0.81
C VAL A 90 -2.66 -11.24 -0.09
N SER A 91 -1.72 -10.35 -0.41
CA SER A 91 -1.89 -9.32 -1.43
C SER A 91 -1.23 -9.78 -2.72
N HIS A 92 -1.85 -9.45 -3.85
CA HIS A 92 -1.30 -9.75 -5.17
C HIS A 92 -1.59 -8.59 -6.12
N SER A 93 -0.53 -7.97 -6.62
CA SER A 93 -0.60 -6.94 -7.65
C SER A 93 -0.84 -7.55 -9.02
N LEU A 94 -1.65 -6.88 -9.83
CA LEU A 94 -1.85 -7.18 -11.26
C LEU A 94 -2.08 -8.67 -11.60
N PRO A 95 -3.04 -9.36 -10.94
CA PRO A 95 -3.28 -10.78 -11.19
C PRO A 95 -3.62 -11.01 -12.68
N GLY A 96 -2.68 -11.65 -13.40
CA GLY A 96 -2.82 -11.99 -14.81
C GLY A 96 -2.54 -10.86 -15.82
N VAL A 97 -1.92 -9.74 -15.40
CA VAL A 97 -1.69 -8.55 -16.26
C VAL A 97 -0.21 -8.11 -16.30
N PHE A 98 0.72 -9.03 -16.07
CA PHE A 98 2.16 -8.73 -16.05
C PHE A 98 2.69 -8.34 -17.44
N GLY A 99 3.31 -7.15 -17.54
CA GLY A 99 4.02 -6.69 -18.75
C GLY A 99 3.16 -5.97 -19.79
N GLU A 100 1.92 -5.59 -19.48
CA GLU A 100 1.01 -4.88 -20.41
C GLU A 100 1.01 -3.35 -20.22
N GLY A 101 2.18 -2.73 -20.08
CA GLY A 101 2.30 -1.26 -19.87
C GLY A 101 1.84 -0.78 -18.49
N VAL A 102 1.75 -1.72 -17.54
CA VAL A 102 1.47 -1.49 -16.12
C VAL A 102 2.54 -2.19 -15.32
N ASP A 103 3.21 -1.45 -14.45
CA ASP A 103 4.27 -1.98 -13.59
C ASP A 103 3.84 -1.93 -12.14
N THR A 104 4.32 -2.90 -11.35
CA THR A 104 4.18 -2.96 -9.89
C THR A 104 5.55 -2.75 -9.26
N PHE A 105 5.60 -1.86 -8.27
CA PHE A 105 6.78 -1.54 -7.49
C PHE A 105 6.50 -1.87 -6.02
N GLY A 106 7.49 -2.45 -5.34
CA GLY A 106 7.51 -2.65 -3.90
C GLY A 106 8.44 -1.65 -3.21
N PHE A 107 8.33 -1.52 -1.90
CA PHE A 107 9.28 -0.72 -1.12
C PHE A 107 10.66 -1.39 -1.18
N ALA A 108 11.71 -0.66 -1.60
CA ALA A 108 13.00 -1.25 -1.95
C ALA A 108 13.61 -2.14 -0.84
N PRO A 109 13.57 -1.77 0.46
CA PRO A 109 14.01 -2.66 1.54
C PRO A 109 13.24 -3.98 1.62
N ASP A 110 11.95 -3.98 1.30
CA ASP A 110 11.12 -5.17 1.35
C ASP A 110 11.36 -6.07 0.12
N VAL A 111 11.63 -5.47 -1.04
CA VAL A 111 11.99 -6.19 -2.29
C VAL A 111 13.34 -6.89 -2.14
N GLU A 112 14.36 -6.20 -1.62
CA GLU A 112 15.69 -6.77 -1.39
C GLU A 112 15.64 -7.96 -0.42
N ASN A 113 14.84 -7.87 0.65
CA ASN A 113 14.65 -8.98 1.59
C ASN A 113 13.89 -10.16 0.94
N HIS A 114 12.96 -9.89 0.03
CA HIS A 114 12.20 -10.93 -0.69
C HIS A 114 13.07 -11.75 -1.66
N GLU A 115 14.03 -11.12 -2.34
CA GLU A 115 14.97 -11.82 -3.23
C GLU A 115 15.99 -12.70 -2.46
N MET A 116 16.25 -12.40 -1.19
CA MET A 116 17.17 -13.15 -0.34
C MET A 116 16.56 -14.42 0.29
N LEU A 117 15.25 -14.44 0.52
CA LEU A 117 14.51 -15.54 1.14
C LEU A 117 13.93 -16.46 0.06
N ASN A 118 14.80 -17.22 -0.59
CA ASN A 118 14.47 -18.15 -1.67
C ASN A 118 13.62 -19.38 -1.23
N ASP A 119 13.00 -19.33 -0.05
CA ASP A 119 12.26 -20.44 0.58
C ASP A 119 10.76 -20.13 0.83
N GLY A 120 10.28 -18.94 0.45
CA GLY A 120 8.88 -18.54 0.64
C GLY A 120 8.52 -18.27 2.11
N GLY A 121 9.52 -18.01 2.96
CA GLY A 121 9.30 -17.55 4.33
C GLY A 121 8.55 -16.21 4.39
N TYR A 122 7.79 -16.01 5.47
CA TYR A 122 7.08 -14.75 5.73
C TYR A 122 8.07 -13.64 6.10
N ILE A 123 8.02 -12.52 5.39
CA ILE A 123 8.77 -11.30 5.71
C ILE A 123 7.83 -10.36 6.42
N GLU A 124 8.19 -9.98 7.63
CA GLU A 124 7.46 -8.96 8.39
C GLU A 124 7.76 -7.58 7.78
N SER A 125 6.74 -6.94 7.20
CA SER A 125 6.86 -5.60 6.60
C SER A 125 7.16 -4.54 7.65
N LYS A 126 8.07 -3.61 7.32
CA LYS A 126 8.34 -2.45 8.17
C LYS A 126 7.41 -1.29 7.84
N PRO A 127 7.03 -0.44 8.82
CA PRO A 127 6.18 0.73 8.55
C PRO A 127 6.83 1.66 7.53
N PHE A 128 6.06 2.07 6.51
CA PHE A 128 6.44 3.13 5.59
C PHE A 128 6.31 4.50 6.28
N ILE A 129 5.23 4.69 7.05
CA ILE A 129 5.01 5.85 7.90
C ILE A 129 4.68 5.35 9.32
N ALA A 130 5.38 5.90 10.31
CA ALA A 130 5.01 5.82 11.71
C ALA A 130 4.66 7.23 12.21
N PHE A 131 3.54 7.37 12.91
CA PHE A 131 3.16 8.64 13.53
C PHE A 131 3.57 8.65 15.01
N ASP A 132 4.22 9.74 15.46
CA ASP A 132 4.40 10.01 16.89
C ASP A 132 3.01 10.19 17.54
N GLN A 133 2.78 9.57 18.70
CA GLN A 133 1.53 9.68 19.46
C GLN A 133 1.35 11.06 20.10
#